data_AF-A0A6I9N3H4-F1
#
_entry.id   AF-A0A6I9N3H4-F1
#
_cell.length_a   1.000
_cell.length_b   1.000
_cell.length_c   1.000
_cell.angle_alpha   90.00
_cell.angle_beta   90.00
_cell.angle_gamma   90.00
#
_symmetry.space_group_name_H-M   'P 1'
#
loop_
_entity.id
_entity.type
_entity.pdbx_description
1 polymer ?
#
loop_
_entity_poly.entity_id
_entity_poly.type
_entity_poly.pdbx_seq_one_letter_code
_entity_poly.pdbx_strand_id
1 'polypeptide(L)'
;MMKMKSLVAIAVFLETVSAISLGVVKTEEGLVRGENIPLASGRHMDVFRGIPFADVPETFMKPKPHPGWGDVLDATAFKDICLQVSVAFNTTTGSTDCLYLNIWVPHNGS
;
A
#
# COMPACT_ATOMS: atom_id res chain seq x y z
N MET A 1 -61.43 5.78 20.91
CA MET A 1 -60.52 4.97 21.76
C MET A 1 -59.31 4.58 20.94
N MET A 2 -58.18 5.19 21.28
CA MET A 2 -56.89 5.14 20.59
C MET A 2 -56.07 3.95 21.09
N LYS A 3 -55.51 3.12 20.18
CA LYS A 3 -54.19 2.48 20.36
C LYS A 3 -53.51 2.30 19.00
N MET A 4 -52.93 3.38 18.53
CA MET A 4 -51.87 3.40 17.52
C MET A 4 -50.71 2.56 18.07
N LYS A 5 -50.45 1.37 17.52
CA LYS A 5 -49.25 0.60 17.85
C LYS A 5 -48.13 1.12 16.93
N SER A 6 -47.46 2.18 17.36
CA SER A 6 -46.33 2.76 16.63
C SER A 6 -45.24 1.72 16.37
N LEU A 7 -44.89 1.57 15.09
CA LEU A 7 -43.65 0.94 14.64
C LEU A 7 -42.46 1.76 15.16
N VAL A 8 -41.44 1.08 15.67
CA VAL A 8 -40.10 1.65 15.75
C VAL A 8 -39.14 0.60 15.20
N ALA A 9 -38.90 0.67 13.88
CA ALA A 9 -37.76 0.00 13.28
C ALA A 9 -36.54 0.87 13.58
N ILE A 10 -35.70 0.43 14.52
CA ILE A 10 -34.41 1.09 14.78
C ILE A 10 -33.50 0.72 13.61
N ALA A 11 -33.50 1.55 12.57
CA ALA A 11 -32.48 1.52 11.55
C ALA A 11 -31.19 2.08 12.17
N VAL A 12 -30.32 1.19 12.65
CA VAL A 12 -28.95 1.56 13.00
C VAL A 12 -28.24 1.84 11.66
N PHE A 13 -28.29 3.08 11.22
CA PHE A 13 -27.36 3.56 10.20
C PHE A 13 -25.99 3.61 10.88
N LEU A 14 -25.25 2.51 10.73
CA LEU A 14 -23.83 2.52 10.99
C LEU A 14 -23.23 3.39 9.89
N GLU A 15 -23.06 4.69 10.16
CA GLU A 15 -22.27 5.55 9.29
C GLU A 15 -20.87 4.95 9.27
N THR A 16 -20.56 4.23 8.19
CA THR A 16 -19.20 3.81 7.91
C THR A 16 -18.42 5.10 7.70
N VAL A 17 -17.65 5.52 8.69
CA VAL A 17 -16.60 6.53 8.51
C VAL A 17 -15.63 5.91 7.51
N SER A 18 -15.85 6.17 6.24
CA SER A 18 -14.88 5.86 5.19
C SER A 18 -13.73 6.83 5.43
N ALA A 19 -12.70 6.33 6.12
CA ALA A 19 -11.36 6.91 5.99
C ALA A 19 -11.09 7.02 4.48
N ILE A 20 -10.93 8.25 3.97
CA ILE A 20 -10.68 8.49 2.55
C ILE A 20 -9.28 7.93 2.26
N SER A 21 -9.24 6.69 1.77
CA SER A 21 -8.04 6.03 1.26
C SER A 21 -7.92 6.34 -0.24
N LEU A 22 -6.68 6.44 -0.71
CA LEU A 22 -6.35 6.58 -2.12
C LEU A 22 -6.81 5.37 -2.96
N GLY A 23 -7.00 4.20 -2.35
CA GLY A 23 -7.43 2.99 -3.04
C GLY A 23 -6.41 2.53 -4.09
N VAL A 24 -6.86 2.32 -5.32
CA VAL A 24 -5.99 1.99 -6.45
C VAL A 24 -5.44 3.27 -7.07
N VAL A 25 -4.11 3.40 -7.10
CA VAL A 25 -3.40 4.59 -7.59
C VAL A 25 -2.76 4.28 -8.94
N LYS A 26 -2.76 5.26 -9.85
CA LYS A 26 -2.11 5.17 -11.16
C LYS A 26 -0.67 5.68 -11.08
N THR A 27 0.29 4.89 -11.56
CA THR A 27 1.68 5.29 -11.82
C THR A 27 1.95 5.40 -13.32
N GLU A 28 3.18 5.68 -13.72
CA GLU A 28 3.58 5.67 -15.14
C GLU A 28 3.64 4.23 -15.70
N GLU A 29 3.96 3.23 -14.86
CA GLU A 29 4.09 1.81 -15.21
C GLU A 29 2.81 0.98 -15.09
N GLY A 30 1.84 1.40 -14.29
CA GLY A 30 0.62 0.63 -14.07
C GLY A 30 -0.20 1.08 -12.86
N LEU A 31 -1.19 0.27 -12.50
CA LEU A 31 -2.02 0.51 -11.32
C LEU A 31 -1.40 -0.16 -10.10
N VAL A 32 -1.36 0.52 -8.96
CA VAL A 32 -0.88 -0.04 -7.67
C VAL A 32 -1.97 0.00 -6.62
N ARG A 33 -1.99 -1.01 -5.74
CA ARG A 33 -2.83 -1.04 -4.55
C ARG A 33 -1.96 -1.25 -3.33
N GLY A 34 -2.02 -0.31 -2.39
CA GLY A 34 -1.42 -0.44 -1.07
C GLY A 34 -2.44 -0.93 -0.03
N GLU A 35 -2.12 -0.70 1.23
CA GLU A 35 -3.04 -0.86 2.36
C GLU A 35 -3.35 0.49 3.02
N ASN A 36 -4.52 0.59 3.62
CA ASN A 36 -4.85 1.71 4.51
C ASN A 36 -4.70 1.23 5.96
N ILE A 37 -3.85 1.90 6.73
CA ILE A 37 -3.63 1.57 8.14
C ILE A 37 -4.16 2.68 9.05
N PRO A 38 -4.86 2.32 10.15
CA PRO A 38 -5.30 3.30 11.13
C PRO A 38 -4.11 3.80 11.96
N LEU A 39 -4.14 5.07 12.32
CA LEU A 39 -3.21 5.74 13.22
C LEU A 39 -3.94 6.30 14.44
N ALA A 40 -3.17 6.76 15.43
CA ALA A 40 -3.74 7.41 16.62
C ALA A 40 -4.51 8.70 16.25
N SER A 41 -5.53 9.02 17.05
CA SER A 41 -6.38 10.22 16.93
C SER A 41 -7.22 10.27 15.64
N GLY A 42 -7.77 9.13 15.22
CA GLY A 42 -8.67 9.05 14.06
C GLY A 42 -8.00 9.30 12.71
N ARG A 43 -6.67 9.36 12.67
CA ARG A 43 -5.89 9.51 11.45
C ARG A 43 -5.72 8.15 10.77
N HIS A 44 -5.36 8.17 9.49
CA HIS A 44 -5.00 6.99 8.73
C HIS A 44 -3.84 7.27 7.78
N MET A 45 -3.27 6.22 7.22
CA MET A 45 -2.15 6.32 6.30
C MET A 45 -2.29 5.28 5.22
N ASP A 46 -2.20 5.68 3.95
CA ASP A 46 -2.02 4.73 2.87
C ASP A 46 -0.55 4.36 2.75
N VAL A 47 -0.28 3.07 2.68
CA VAL A 47 1.06 2.51 2.65
C VAL A 47 1.20 1.62 1.43
N PHE A 48 2.19 1.93 0.61
CA PHE A 48 2.56 1.16 -0.57
C PHE A 48 3.99 0.65 -0.38
N ARG A 49 4.19 -0.65 -0.55
CA ARG A 49 5.47 -1.31 -0.38
C ARG A 49 5.82 -2.13 -1.61
N GLY A 50 7.09 -2.13 -1.99
CA GLY A 50 7.58 -2.97 -3.07
C GLY A 50 7.14 -2.52 -4.47
N ILE A 51 6.99 -1.21 -4.71
CA ILE A 51 6.73 -0.69 -6.07
C ILE A 51 8.06 -0.66 -6.83
N PRO A 52 8.19 -1.36 -7.98
CA PRO A 52 9.41 -1.29 -8.79
C PRO A 52 9.53 0.08 -9.45
N PHE A 53 10.70 0.72 -9.35
CA PHE A 53 10.99 1.99 -10.03
C PHE A 53 11.96 1.83 -11.21
N ALA A 54 12.45 0.61 -11.43
CA ALA A 54 13.33 0.23 -12.52
C ALA A 54 13.17 -1.27 -12.79
N ASP A 55 13.59 -1.71 -13.97
CA ASP A 55 13.72 -3.13 -14.31
C ASP A 55 14.89 -3.76 -13.53
N VAL A 56 14.93 -5.09 -13.50
CA VAL A 56 16.01 -5.86 -12.86
C VAL A 56 17.35 -5.44 -13.48
N PRO A 57 18.29 -4.88 -12.69
CA PRO A 57 19.50 -4.30 -13.25
C PRO A 57 20.42 -5.41 -13.78
N GLU A 58 20.92 -5.20 -14.99
CA GLU A 58 22.08 -5.94 -15.48
C GLU A 58 23.33 -5.55 -14.67
N THR A 59 24.18 -6.53 -14.38
CA THR A 59 25.37 -6.34 -13.55
C THR A 59 26.28 -5.23 -14.10
N PHE A 60 26.53 -4.21 -13.29
CA PHE A 60 27.36 -3.04 -13.61
C PHE A 60 26.84 -2.15 -14.76
N MET A 61 25.56 -2.28 -15.11
CA MET A 61 24.91 -1.39 -16.07
C MET A 61 24.00 -0.37 -15.36
N LYS A 62 23.67 0.70 -16.07
CA LYS A 62 22.61 1.61 -15.61
C LYS A 62 21.27 0.88 -15.60
N PRO A 63 20.42 1.11 -14.60
CA PRO A 63 19.07 0.55 -14.58
C PRO A 63 18.25 1.07 -15.75
N LYS A 64 17.35 0.23 -16.25
CA LYS A 64 16.39 0.56 -17.31
C LYS A 64 15.01 0.83 -16.67
N PRO A 65 14.11 1.58 -17.32
CA PRO A 65 12.72 1.71 -16.87
C PRO A 65 12.04 0.34 -16.78
N HIS A 66 11.19 0.14 -15.78
CA HIS A 66 10.42 -1.10 -15.64
C HIS A 66 9.43 -1.24 -16.81
N PRO A 67 9.21 -2.43 -17.39
CA PRO A 67 8.32 -2.61 -18.55
C PRO A 67 6.82 -2.37 -18.27
N GLY A 68 6.47 -2.03 -17.04
CA GLY A 68 5.09 -1.96 -16.56
C GLY A 68 4.45 -3.32 -16.29
N TRP A 69 3.18 -3.28 -15.90
CA TRP A 69 2.37 -4.46 -15.61
C TRP A 69 0.90 -4.21 -16.03
N GLY A 70 0.18 -5.28 -16.37
CA GLY A 70 -1.18 -5.16 -16.94
C GLY A 70 -2.30 -5.04 -15.90
N ASP A 71 -2.17 -5.74 -14.78
CA ASP A 71 -3.19 -5.78 -13.72
C ASP A 71 -2.92 -4.73 -12.63
N VAL A 72 -3.62 -4.81 -11.49
CA VAL A 72 -3.26 -3.99 -10.33
C VAL A 72 -2.14 -4.69 -9.57
N LEU A 73 -0.98 -4.03 -9.43
CA LEU A 73 0.12 -4.51 -8.60
C LEU A 73 -0.26 -4.43 -7.12
N ASP A 74 -0.17 -5.55 -6.43
CA ASP A 74 -0.31 -5.62 -4.98
C ASP A 74 0.97 -5.13 -4.29
N ALA A 75 0.92 -3.91 -3.76
CA ALA A 75 2.00 -3.22 -3.09
C ALA A 75 1.83 -3.25 -1.56
N THR A 76 1.46 -4.41 -1.00
CA THR A 76 1.27 -4.59 0.45
C THR A 76 2.47 -5.24 1.16
N ALA A 77 3.50 -5.67 0.43
CA ALA A 77 4.67 -6.34 1.00
C ALA A 77 5.98 -5.66 0.62
N PHE A 78 6.95 -5.69 1.55
CA PHE A 78 8.32 -5.30 1.21
C PHE A 78 8.94 -6.29 0.23
N LYS A 79 9.86 -5.79 -0.58
CA LYS A 79 10.73 -6.58 -1.45
C LYS A 79 12.13 -6.70 -0.85
N ASP A 80 12.92 -7.60 -1.40
CA ASP A 80 14.28 -7.83 -0.94
C ASP A 80 15.14 -6.57 -1.06
N ILE A 81 15.98 -6.35 -0.06
CA ILE A 81 17.05 -5.35 -0.13
C ILE A 81 18.10 -5.78 -1.16
N CYS A 82 18.89 -4.83 -1.64
CA CYS A 82 19.99 -5.17 -2.53
C CYS A 82 21.04 -6.04 -1.84
N LEU A 83 21.64 -6.92 -2.65
CA LEU A 83 22.68 -7.86 -2.25
C LEU A 83 23.76 -7.17 -1.40
N GLN A 84 23.91 -7.61 -0.15
CA GLN A 84 24.87 -7.06 0.80
C GLN A 84 25.33 -8.09 1.81
N VAL A 85 26.45 -7.82 2.47
CA VAL A 85 26.92 -8.64 3.61
C VAL A 85 26.18 -8.19 4.86
N SER A 86 25.46 -9.12 5.49
CA SER A 86 24.85 -8.88 6.80
C SER A 86 25.92 -8.83 7.88
N VAL A 87 26.09 -7.67 8.50
CA VAL A 87 27.08 -7.45 9.58
C VAL A 87 26.81 -8.35 10.78
N ALA A 88 25.54 -8.65 11.08
CA ALA A 88 25.16 -9.45 12.25
C ALA A 88 25.47 -10.94 12.09
N PHE A 89 25.42 -11.47 10.87
CA PHE A 89 25.51 -12.90 10.61
C PHE A 89 26.72 -13.29 9.75
N ASN A 90 27.49 -12.32 9.25
CA ASN A 90 28.61 -12.50 8.33
C ASN A 90 28.23 -13.37 7.10
N THR A 91 26.98 -13.25 6.66
CA THR A 91 26.42 -13.95 5.50
C THR A 91 25.97 -12.95 4.44
N THR A 92 25.94 -13.37 3.18
CA THR A 92 25.35 -12.57 2.10
C THR A 92 23.83 -12.69 2.15
N THR A 93 23.12 -11.57 2.07
CA THR A 93 21.65 -11.48 2.08
C THR A 93 21.16 -10.49 1.01
N GLY A 94 19.87 -10.52 0.70
CA GLY A 94 19.25 -9.69 -0.33
C GLY A 94 19.27 -10.32 -1.72
N SER A 95 18.91 -9.52 -2.72
CA SER A 95 18.73 -9.94 -4.12
C SER A 95 19.36 -8.93 -5.08
N THR A 96 19.63 -9.35 -6.31
CA THR A 96 19.94 -8.43 -7.44
C THR A 96 18.68 -7.78 -8.00
N ASP A 97 17.53 -8.42 -7.84
CA ASP A 97 16.21 -7.84 -8.08
C ASP A 97 15.77 -7.08 -6.80
N CYS A 98 16.17 -5.81 -6.70
CA CYS A 98 16.03 -5.02 -5.47
C CYS A 98 15.63 -3.54 -5.68
N LEU A 99 15.36 -3.12 -6.92
CA LEU A 99 15.05 -1.71 -7.25
C LEU A 99 13.58 -1.38 -6.99
N TYR A 100 13.21 -1.41 -5.71
CA TYR A 100 11.86 -1.14 -5.23
C TYR A 100 11.84 0.04 -4.25
N LEU A 101 10.75 0.79 -4.25
CA LEU A 101 10.48 1.86 -3.30
C LEU A 101 9.20 1.60 -2.50
N ASN A 102 9.08 2.33 -1.40
CA ASN A 102 7.96 2.26 -0.49
C ASN A 102 7.48 3.69 -0.19
N ILE A 103 6.16 3.90 -0.11
CA ILE A 103 5.52 5.22 0.01
C ILE A 103 4.53 5.19 1.17
N TRP A 104 4.54 6.24 1.99
CA TRP A 104 3.61 6.47 3.08
C TRP A 104 2.91 7.81 2.88
N VAL A 105 1.59 7.79 2.74
CA VAL A 105 0.77 8.99 2.55
C VAL A 105 -0.13 9.18 3.77
N PRO A 106 0.22 10.12 4.67
CA PRO A 106 -0.61 10.39 5.84
C PRO A 106 -1.88 11.16 5.43
N HIS A 107 -2.97 10.81 6.08
CA HIS A 107 -4.23 11.51 5.95
C HIS A 107 -4.66 12.04 7.31
N ASN A 108 -5.19 13.26 7.30
CA ASN A 108 -5.77 13.82 8.51
C ASN A 108 -7.08 13.09 8.83
N GLY A 109 -7.30 12.83 10.13
CA GLY A 109 -8.63 12.45 10.60
C GLY A 109 -9.58 13.62 10.37
N SER A 110 -10.76 13.34 9.84
CA SER A 110 -11.87 14.30 9.74
C SER A 110 -12.30 14.78 11.13
#